data_AF-A0A284RDH0-F1
#
_entry.id   AF-A0A284RDH0-F1
#
_cell.length_a   1.000
_cell.length_b   1.000
_cell.length_c   1.000
_cell.angle_alpha   90.00
_cell.angle_beta   90.00
_cell.angle_gamma   90.00
#
_symmetry.space_group_name_H-M   'P 1'
#
loop_
_entity.id
_entity.type
_entity.pdbx_description
1 polymer ?
#
loop_
_entity_poly.entity_id
_entity_poly.type
_entity_poly.pdbx_seq_one_letter_code
_entity_poly.pdbx_strand_id
1 'polypeptide(L)'
;MSTEEALQSYDKISSTVFSAENRKPFYRDGKFKSTTLKKEIQNVVRQARYSNDQKLLDPDAGRISKGNAFVCSMTGINLRSPQRFRTCQGLPNQGPDCKIWEAARATAAAPTFFKAIKIAAPGGFGPDYVDAGGFNNPTKEVRDEAKELFGPNRRVGVLVSIGTGHPGSSGFQQPKGIEKVLPLELIRVLQRITTDCESVADELAEEYGSEDTYFRFNVLHGAEGVSLDEWKKMSEVMAHTSSYLRGPEVPREIDRVVTYLCSSLPRTK
;
A
#
# COMPACT_ATOMS: atom_id res chain seq x y z
N MET A 1 -9.39 13.39 -6.26
CA MET A 1 -9.04 12.50 -7.37
C MET A 1 -10.05 11.37 -7.38
N SER A 2 -10.66 11.05 -8.52
CA SER A 2 -11.54 9.88 -8.68
C SER A 2 -10.73 8.58 -8.84
N THR A 3 -11.41 7.43 -8.82
CA THR A 3 -10.80 6.11 -9.08
C THR A 3 -10.23 6.00 -10.50
N GLU A 4 -10.89 6.59 -11.49
CA GLU A 4 -10.46 6.60 -12.89
C GLU A 4 -9.23 7.49 -13.08
N GLU A 5 -9.23 8.66 -12.45
CA GLU A 5 -8.06 9.55 -12.45
C GLU A 5 -6.85 8.87 -11.80
N ALA A 6 -7.06 8.15 -10.69
CA ALA A 6 -6.01 7.40 -10.02
C ALA A 6 -5.43 6.29 -10.91
N LEU A 7 -6.28 5.54 -11.62
CA LEU A 7 -5.84 4.51 -12.56
C LEU A 7 -5.03 5.09 -13.73
N GLN A 8 -5.49 6.19 -14.31
CA GLN A 8 -4.76 6.90 -15.38
C GLN A 8 -3.40 7.43 -14.89
N SER A 9 -3.36 7.99 -13.67
CA SER A 9 -2.11 8.40 -13.04
C SER A 9 -1.18 7.20 -12.85
N TYR A 10 -1.70 6.05 -12.42
CA TYR A 10 -0.92 4.83 -12.22
C TYR A 10 -0.28 4.32 -13.52
N ASP A 11 -1.02 4.25 -14.63
CA ASP A 11 -0.46 3.82 -15.93
C ASP A 11 0.69 4.71 -16.40
N LYS A 12 0.55 6.03 -16.20
CA LYS A 12 1.61 6.99 -16.53
C LYS A 12 2.83 6.83 -15.62
N ILE A 13 2.62 6.68 -14.31
CA ILE A 13 3.70 6.51 -13.34
C ILE A 13 4.44 5.22 -13.61
N SER A 14 3.74 4.10 -13.76
CA SER A 14 4.33 2.77 -13.91
C SER A 14 5.19 2.70 -15.17
N SER A 15 4.68 3.18 -16.31
CA SER A 15 5.42 3.24 -17.59
C SER A 15 6.65 4.14 -17.55
N THR A 16 6.60 5.27 -16.84
CA THR A 16 7.72 6.23 -16.73
C THR A 16 8.77 5.77 -15.71
N VAL A 17 8.32 5.26 -14.56
CA VAL A 17 9.19 4.90 -13.43
C VAL A 17 9.91 3.58 -13.70
N PHE A 18 9.23 2.60 -14.30
CA PHE A 18 9.81 1.28 -14.59
C PHE A 18 10.30 1.16 -16.04
N SER A 19 10.50 2.29 -16.71
CA SER A 19 11.04 2.36 -18.07
C SER A 19 12.52 1.97 -18.14
N ALA A 20 13.00 1.60 -19.33
CA ALA A 20 14.41 1.27 -19.55
C ALA A 20 15.31 2.50 -19.34
N GLU A 21 14.83 3.68 -19.75
CA GLU A 21 15.51 4.98 -19.63
C GLU A 21 15.67 5.42 -18.16
N ASN A 22 14.79 4.94 -17.28
CA ASN A 22 14.85 5.19 -15.86
C ASN A 22 15.71 4.19 -15.08
N ARG A 23 16.15 3.11 -15.73
CA ARG A 23 17.00 2.09 -15.10
C ARG A 23 18.41 2.63 -14.85
N LYS A 24 18.98 2.29 -13.70
CA LYS A 24 20.38 2.60 -13.37
C LYS A 24 21.31 1.44 -13.74
N PRO A 25 22.61 1.71 -13.96
CA PRO A 25 23.63 0.66 -13.98
C PRO A 25 23.61 -0.16 -12.69
N PHE A 26 23.90 -1.46 -12.78
CA PHE A 26 23.75 -2.41 -11.68
C PHE A 26 24.60 -2.12 -10.43
N TYR A 27 25.71 -1.37 -10.59
CA TYR A 27 26.61 -0.99 -9.49
C TYR A 27 26.12 0.22 -8.69
N ARG A 28 25.01 0.87 -9.08
CA ARG A 28 24.41 1.97 -8.34
C ARG A 28 23.27 1.46 -7.48
N ASP A 29 23.17 2.01 -6.27
CA ASP A 29 22.07 1.73 -5.35
C ASP A 29 20.68 2.05 -5.97
N GLY A 30 19.78 1.07 -5.86
CA GLY A 30 18.43 1.04 -6.44
C GLY A 30 18.40 0.89 -7.97
N LYS A 31 17.64 -0.09 -8.46
CA LYS A 31 17.44 -0.41 -9.88
C LYS A 31 16.94 0.77 -10.73
N PHE A 32 16.13 1.68 -10.17
CA PHE A 32 15.53 2.82 -10.88
C PHE A 32 15.85 4.16 -10.23
N LYS A 33 15.84 5.26 -11.01
CA LYS A 33 16.10 6.62 -10.49
C LYS A 33 14.95 7.08 -9.59
N SER A 34 15.25 7.22 -8.29
CA SER A 34 14.31 7.77 -7.30
C SER A 34 13.93 9.23 -7.57
N THR A 35 14.73 9.96 -8.36
CA THR A 35 14.38 11.32 -8.82
C THR A 35 13.19 11.32 -9.76
N THR A 36 13.07 10.31 -10.62
CA THR A 36 11.92 10.13 -11.51
C THR A 36 10.68 9.75 -10.71
N LEU A 37 10.79 8.79 -9.78
CA LEU A 37 9.70 8.44 -8.86
C LEU A 37 9.22 9.68 -8.07
N LYS A 38 10.15 10.46 -7.51
CA LYS A 38 9.84 11.74 -6.84
C LYS A 38 9.05 12.67 -7.75
N LYS A 39 9.53 12.90 -8.98
CA LYS A 39 8.91 13.82 -9.94
C LYS A 39 7.49 13.38 -10.29
N GLU A 40 7.27 12.09 -10.53
CA GLU A 40 5.95 11.57 -10.88
C GLU A 40 4.98 11.62 -9.69
N ILE A 41 5.41 11.29 -8.47
CA ILE A 41 4.58 11.49 -7.26
C ILE A 41 4.21 12.98 -7.10
N GLN A 42 5.16 13.89 -7.28
CA GLN A 42 4.89 15.33 -7.25
C GLN A 42 3.94 15.78 -8.38
N ASN A 43 3.94 15.11 -9.53
CA ASN A 43 2.96 15.38 -10.58
C ASN A 43 1.55 14.96 -10.12
N VAL A 44 1.40 13.79 -9.49
CA VAL A 44 0.12 13.31 -8.93
C VAL A 44 -0.43 14.27 -7.88
N VAL A 45 0.41 14.73 -6.95
CA VAL A 45 0.01 15.69 -5.91
C VAL A 45 -0.56 16.97 -6.54
N ARG A 46 0.08 17.48 -7.60
CA ARG A 46 -0.41 18.64 -8.36
C ARG A 46 -1.69 18.36 -9.14
N GLN A 47 -1.83 17.18 -9.74
CA GLN A 47 -3.06 16.76 -10.42
C GLN A 47 -4.24 16.68 -9.45
N ALA A 48 -3.97 16.22 -8.22
CA ALA A 48 -4.92 16.24 -7.11
C ALA A 48 -5.18 17.64 -6.52
N ARG A 49 -4.64 18.70 -7.14
CA ARG A 49 -4.81 20.11 -6.77
C ARG A 49 -4.14 20.54 -5.45
N TYR A 50 -3.11 19.81 -5.02
CA TYR A 50 -2.28 20.19 -3.89
C TYR A 50 -0.93 20.75 -4.33
N SER A 51 -0.34 21.62 -3.49
CA SER A 51 1.04 22.07 -3.66
C SER A 51 2.03 20.95 -3.36
N ASN A 52 3.19 20.93 -4.01
CA ASN A 52 4.27 20.02 -3.65
C ASN A 52 4.86 20.31 -2.26
N ASP A 53 4.60 21.50 -1.71
CA ASP A 53 4.99 21.85 -0.35
C ASP A 53 3.88 21.58 0.68
N GLN A 54 2.72 21.08 0.23
CA GLN A 54 1.62 20.71 1.10
C GLN A 54 2.07 19.65 2.10
N LYS A 55 1.86 19.96 3.38
CA LYS A 55 2.09 19.03 4.49
C LYS A 55 1.07 17.92 4.46
N LEU A 56 1.49 16.72 4.87
CA LEU A 56 0.60 15.58 5.02
C LEU A 56 -0.37 15.78 6.18
N LEU A 57 0.10 16.40 7.26
CA LEU A 57 -0.75 16.76 8.39
C LEU A 57 -1.81 17.75 7.92
N ASP A 58 -3.05 17.39 8.19
CA ASP A 58 -4.23 18.18 7.92
C ASP A 58 -4.79 18.65 9.28
N PRO A 59 -4.80 19.97 9.56
CA PRO A 59 -5.35 20.51 10.79
C PRO A 59 -6.81 20.12 11.06
N ASP A 60 -7.56 19.81 9.99
CA ASP A 60 -8.97 19.42 10.07
C ASP A 60 -9.15 17.90 10.24
N ALA A 61 -8.06 17.11 10.18
CA ALA A 61 -8.09 15.66 10.37
C ALA A 61 -8.02 15.26 11.85
N GLY A 62 -8.78 14.24 12.23
CA GLY A 62 -8.81 13.72 13.58
C GLY A 62 -10.09 12.96 13.90
N ARG A 63 -10.46 12.92 15.17
CA ARG A 63 -11.56 12.07 15.66
C ARG A 63 -12.93 12.39 15.04
N ILE A 64 -13.16 13.64 14.66
CA ILE A 64 -14.46 14.09 14.11
C ILE A 64 -14.48 14.16 12.58
N SER A 65 -13.31 14.02 11.93
CA SER A 65 -13.23 14.09 10.48
C SER A 65 -13.62 12.76 9.82
N LYS A 66 -14.04 12.84 8.57
CA LYS A 66 -14.15 11.68 7.68
C LYS A 66 -12.87 11.60 6.85
N GLY A 67 -12.36 10.39 6.61
CA GLY A 67 -11.24 10.19 5.68
C GLY A 67 -9.85 10.46 6.25
N ASN A 68 -9.61 10.16 7.53
CA ASN A 68 -8.24 10.08 8.03
C ASN A 68 -7.45 9.02 7.26
N ALA A 69 -6.22 9.35 6.89
CA ALA A 69 -5.39 8.48 6.07
C ALA A 69 -3.98 8.39 6.66
N PHE A 70 -3.30 7.29 6.38
CA PHE A 70 -1.89 7.14 6.64
C PHE A 70 -1.24 6.20 5.63
N VAL A 71 0.09 6.25 5.56
CA VAL A 71 0.92 5.27 4.85
C VAL A 71 1.97 4.70 5.79
N CYS A 72 2.35 3.44 5.57
CA CYS A 72 3.38 2.75 6.34
C CYS A 72 4.74 2.84 5.64
N SER A 73 5.78 2.99 6.44
CA SER A 73 7.16 2.99 5.97
C SER A 73 8.09 2.49 7.06
N MET A 74 9.11 1.72 6.70
CA MET A 74 10.09 1.23 7.66
C MET A 74 11.32 2.12 7.69
N THR A 75 11.91 2.22 8.88
CA THR A 75 13.25 2.78 9.04
C THR A 75 14.26 1.66 9.14
N GLY A 76 15.51 1.91 8.73
CA GLY A 76 16.60 0.94 8.94
C GLY A 76 16.97 0.70 10.42
N ILE A 77 16.36 1.42 11.36
CA ILE A 77 16.72 1.42 12.79
C ILE A 77 15.63 0.73 13.64
N ASN A 78 14.36 0.91 13.30
CA ASN A 78 13.23 0.25 13.97
C ASN A 78 12.58 -0.75 13.03
N LEU A 79 12.81 -2.04 13.31
CA LEU A 79 12.26 -3.16 12.55
C LEU A 79 10.99 -3.77 13.18
N ARG A 80 10.54 -3.27 14.34
CA ARG A 80 9.42 -3.86 15.09
C ARG A 80 8.07 -3.23 14.75
N SER A 81 8.05 -1.98 14.31
CA SER A 81 6.82 -1.24 14.01
C SER A 81 7.09 -0.24 12.88
N PRO A 82 6.13 -0.01 11.96
CA PRO A 82 6.30 0.96 10.89
C PRO A 82 6.17 2.39 11.42
N GLN A 83 6.87 3.32 10.78
CA GLN A 83 6.45 4.72 10.82
C GLN A 83 5.15 4.85 10.03
N ARG A 84 4.11 5.34 10.70
CA ARG A 84 2.84 5.69 10.07
C ARG A 84 2.86 7.19 9.81
N PHE A 85 3.01 7.58 8.55
CA PHE A 85 2.87 8.97 8.14
C PHE A 85 1.38 9.22 7.90
N ARG A 86 0.76 10.06 8.72
CA ARG A 86 -0.70 10.18 8.84
C ARG A 86 -1.17 11.62 8.66
N THR A 87 -2.43 11.79 8.29
CA THR A 87 -3.05 13.12 8.15
C THR A 87 -3.45 13.72 9.50
N CYS A 88 -3.84 12.90 10.48
CA CYS A 88 -4.24 13.37 11.81
C CYS A 88 -3.05 13.53 12.77
N GLN A 89 -3.20 14.41 13.75
CA GLN A 89 -2.21 14.65 14.81
C GLN A 89 -2.66 14.09 16.17
N GLY A 90 -1.69 13.84 17.05
CA GLY A 90 -1.95 13.56 18.47
C GLY A 90 -1.94 12.07 18.81
N LEU A 91 -1.54 11.22 17.86
CA LEU A 91 -1.38 9.79 18.08
C LEU A 91 0.08 9.44 18.42
N PRO A 92 0.33 8.34 19.16
CA PRO A 92 1.67 7.85 19.39
C PRO A 92 2.46 7.63 18.10
N ASN A 93 3.79 7.77 18.17
CA ASN A 93 4.68 7.62 17.02
C ASN A 93 4.32 8.55 15.84
N GLN A 94 4.07 9.85 16.13
CA GLN A 94 3.67 10.84 15.13
C GLN A 94 4.61 10.91 13.90
N GLY A 95 5.90 10.66 14.12
CA GLY A 95 6.92 10.83 13.09
C GLY A 95 7.22 12.29 12.79
N PRO A 96 8.13 12.58 11.84
CA PRO A 96 8.42 13.94 11.41
C PRO A 96 7.27 14.50 10.56
N ASP A 97 7.06 15.83 10.65
CA ASP A 97 6.14 16.53 9.76
C ASP A 97 6.71 16.57 8.33
N CYS A 98 6.05 15.86 7.42
CA CYS A 98 6.50 15.67 6.05
C CYS A 98 5.47 16.15 5.02
N LYS A 99 5.92 16.36 3.79
CA LYS A 99 5.05 16.69 2.66
C LYS A 99 4.34 15.42 2.16
N ILE A 100 3.19 15.59 1.51
CA ILE A 100 2.42 14.47 0.94
C ILE A 100 3.30 13.59 0.04
N TRP A 101 4.10 14.21 -0.85
CA TRP A 101 4.97 13.45 -1.76
C TRP A 101 6.13 12.73 -1.06
N GLU A 102 6.56 13.21 0.12
CA GLU A 102 7.63 12.57 0.89
C GLU A 102 7.14 11.25 1.50
N ALA A 103 5.96 11.28 2.13
CA ALA A 103 5.31 10.09 2.67
C ALA A 103 5.01 9.07 1.56
N ALA A 104 4.42 9.52 0.45
CA ALA A 104 4.14 8.67 -0.70
C ALA A 104 5.42 8.06 -1.30
N ARG A 105 6.52 8.81 -1.35
CA ARG A 105 7.81 8.29 -1.80
C ARG A 105 8.40 7.29 -0.80
N ALA A 106 8.24 7.52 0.50
CA ALA A 106 8.75 6.64 1.55
C ALA A 106 8.12 5.25 1.44
N THR A 107 6.79 5.17 1.39
CA THR A 107 6.08 3.89 1.23
C THR A 107 6.37 3.24 -0.14
N ALA A 108 6.57 4.00 -1.22
CA ALA A 108 6.89 3.43 -2.53
C ALA A 108 8.38 3.03 -2.70
N ALA A 109 9.25 3.29 -1.72
CA ALA A 109 10.69 3.03 -1.82
C ALA A 109 11.02 1.56 -1.53
N ALA A 110 10.52 0.66 -2.39
CA ALA A 110 10.76 -0.77 -2.29
C ALA A 110 12.27 -1.10 -2.35
N PRO A 111 12.78 -1.93 -1.41
CA PRO A 111 14.15 -2.43 -1.46
C PRO A 111 14.47 -3.07 -2.81
N THR A 112 15.73 -3.02 -3.24
CA THR A 112 16.23 -3.38 -4.59
C THR A 112 15.83 -2.42 -5.71
N PHE A 113 14.63 -1.82 -5.67
CA PHE A 113 14.12 -0.95 -6.73
C PHE A 113 14.55 0.51 -6.58
N PHE A 114 14.39 1.07 -5.38
CA PHE A 114 14.61 2.49 -5.14
C PHE A 114 15.53 2.73 -3.94
N LYS A 115 16.30 3.81 -4.02
CA LYS A 115 17.02 4.34 -2.87
C LYS A 115 16.03 4.88 -1.84
N ALA A 116 16.32 4.62 -0.57
CA ALA A 116 15.61 5.15 0.59
C ALA A 116 15.44 6.69 0.53
N ILE A 117 14.45 7.20 1.25
CA ILE A 117 14.22 8.64 1.41
C ILE A 117 14.62 9.08 2.81
N LYS A 118 15.47 10.11 2.90
CA LYS A 118 15.65 10.84 4.14
C LYS A 118 14.51 11.84 4.32
N ILE A 119 13.77 11.71 5.42
CA ILE A 119 12.80 12.73 5.86
C ILE A 119 13.32 13.28 7.18
N ALA A 120 13.82 14.51 7.14
CA ALA A 120 14.46 15.15 8.27
C ALA A 120 13.43 15.75 9.24
N ALA A 121 13.68 15.61 10.53
CA ALA A 121 13.00 16.38 11.57
C ALA A 121 13.56 17.81 11.62
N PRO A 122 12.90 18.74 12.34
CA PRO A 122 13.49 20.04 12.68
C PRO A 122 14.92 19.86 13.23
N GLY A 123 15.90 20.54 12.62
CA GLY A 123 17.33 20.36 12.91
C GLY A 123 18.12 19.58 11.87
N GLY A 124 17.46 19.06 10.82
CA GLY A 124 18.15 18.49 9.64
C GLY A 124 18.58 17.03 9.76
N PHE A 125 18.35 16.40 10.90
CA PHE A 125 18.62 14.98 11.14
C PHE A 125 17.33 14.15 11.05
N GLY A 126 17.46 12.93 10.56
CA GLY A 126 16.34 11.99 10.44
C GLY A 126 16.79 10.66 9.84
N PRO A 127 16.04 9.57 10.12
CA PRO A 127 16.35 8.27 9.55
C PRO A 127 16.04 8.24 8.05
N ASP A 128 16.62 7.24 7.39
CA ASP A 128 16.22 6.87 6.05
C ASP A 128 15.02 5.92 6.12
N TYR A 129 14.05 6.17 5.25
CA TYR A 129 12.79 5.46 5.14
C TYR A 129 12.74 4.67 3.83
N VAL A 130 12.24 3.45 3.93
CA VAL A 130 11.94 2.56 2.82
C VAL A 130 10.47 2.15 2.88
N ASP A 131 10.05 1.32 1.93
CA ASP A 131 8.74 0.68 1.92
C ASP A 131 8.30 0.09 3.27
N ALA A 132 7.02 -0.28 3.37
CA ALA A 132 6.39 -0.79 4.59
C ALA A 132 7.02 -2.08 5.13
N GLY A 133 7.85 -2.79 4.35
CA GLY A 133 8.87 -3.71 4.88
C GLY A 133 8.37 -4.73 5.91
N GLY A 134 7.30 -5.45 5.57
CA GLY A 134 6.60 -6.41 6.45
C GLY A 134 5.20 -5.94 6.86
N PHE A 135 4.90 -4.66 6.68
CA PHE A 135 3.60 -4.04 6.95
C PHE A 135 2.84 -3.72 5.65
N ASN A 136 2.97 -4.59 4.63
CA ASN A 136 2.41 -4.38 3.30
C ASN A 136 0.90 -4.65 3.20
N ASN A 137 0.34 -5.36 4.19
CA ASN A 137 -1.08 -5.37 4.47
C ASN A 137 -1.32 -4.54 5.75
N PRO A 138 -1.62 -3.23 5.62
CA PRO A 138 -1.69 -2.33 6.77
C PRO A 138 -2.99 -2.49 7.59
N THR A 139 -3.74 -3.57 7.41
CA THR A 139 -5.11 -3.66 7.94
C THR A 139 -5.13 -3.75 9.47
N LYS A 140 -4.12 -4.39 10.08
CA LYS A 140 -3.95 -4.36 11.55
C LYS A 140 -3.59 -2.97 12.03
N GLU A 141 -2.74 -2.25 11.29
CA GLU A 141 -2.34 -0.87 11.59
C GLU A 141 -3.56 0.06 11.52
N VAL A 142 -4.45 -0.15 10.54
CA VAL A 142 -5.72 0.59 10.41
C VAL A 142 -6.62 0.32 11.61
N ARG A 143 -6.79 -0.95 12.00
CA ARG A 143 -7.56 -1.33 13.20
C ARG A 143 -6.99 -0.68 14.46
N ASP A 144 -5.68 -0.68 14.62
CA ASP A 144 -5.01 -0.13 15.80
C ASP A 144 -5.08 1.40 15.82
N GLU A 145 -4.88 2.09 14.70
CA GLU A 145 -5.09 3.54 14.58
C GLU A 145 -6.54 3.92 14.89
N ALA A 146 -7.51 3.11 14.47
CA ALA A 146 -8.92 3.32 14.82
C ALA A 146 -9.18 3.16 16.33
N LYS A 147 -8.57 2.16 16.98
CA LYS A 147 -8.66 1.98 18.44
C LYS A 147 -8.06 3.16 19.19
N GLU A 148 -6.93 3.69 18.75
CA GLU A 148 -6.29 4.87 19.33
C GLU A 148 -7.16 6.13 19.14
N LEU A 149 -7.73 6.34 17.94
CA LEU A 149 -8.46 7.56 17.62
C LEU A 149 -9.87 7.60 18.23
N PHE A 150 -10.57 6.46 18.25
CA PHE A 150 -11.97 6.37 18.66
C PHE A 150 -12.18 5.73 20.04
N GLY A 151 -11.12 5.18 20.63
CA GLY A 151 -11.13 4.44 21.88
C GLY A 151 -11.32 2.93 21.69
N PRO A 152 -10.78 2.10 22.60
CA PRO A 152 -10.71 0.64 22.42
C PRO A 152 -12.07 -0.06 22.42
N ASN A 153 -13.09 0.59 22.98
CA ASN A 153 -14.45 0.03 23.10
C ASN A 153 -15.33 0.34 21.88
N ARG A 154 -14.86 1.15 20.92
CA ARG A 154 -15.62 1.45 19.71
C ARG A 154 -15.53 0.27 18.75
N ARG A 155 -16.65 -0.39 18.50
CA ARG A 155 -16.73 -1.47 17.50
C ARG A 155 -16.48 -0.94 16.09
N VAL A 156 -15.72 -1.70 15.33
CA VAL A 156 -15.53 -1.48 13.89
C VAL A 156 -16.80 -1.95 13.17
N GLY A 157 -17.42 -1.06 12.38
CA GLY A 157 -18.62 -1.42 11.62
C GLY A 157 -18.28 -2.29 10.41
N VAL A 158 -17.34 -1.81 9.59
CA VAL A 158 -16.84 -2.49 8.38
C VAL A 158 -15.34 -2.24 8.26
N LEU A 159 -14.58 -3.28 7.95
CA LEU A 159 -13.15 -3.27 7.69
C LEU A 159 -12.92 -3.91 6.32
N VAL A 160 -12.58 -3.10 5.33
CA VAL A 160 -12.30 -3.56 3.97
C VAL A 160 -10.80 -3.56 3.73
N SER A 161 -10.28 -4.68 3.24
CA SER A 161 -8.89 -4.84 2.85
C SER A 161 -8.81 -5.24 1.38
N ILE A 162 -8.08 -4.47 0.58
CA ILE A 162 -7.90 -4.72 -0.86
C ILE A 162 -6.45 -5.11 -1.10
N GLY A 163 -6.23 -6.33 -1.60
CA GLY A 163 -4.91 -6.85 -1.96
C GLY A 163 -4.52 -6.56 -3.40
N THR A 164 -3.22 -6.64 -3.69
CA THR A 164 -2.64 -6.42 -5.02
C THR A 164 -2.51 -7.71 -5.83
N GLY A 165 -3.22 -8.77 -5.43
CA GLY A 165 -3.11 -10.10 -6.03
C GLY A 165 -2.08 -10.99 -5.33
N HIS A 166 -2.32 -12.31 -5.40
CA HIS A 166 -1.41 -13.33 -4.90
C HIS A 166 -0.58 -13.88 -6.09
N PRO A 167 0.76 -13.92 -6.01
CA PRO A 167 1.64 -14.36 -7.11
C PRO A 167 1.59 -15.88 -7.39
N GLY A 168 0.63 -16.61 -6.81
CA GLY A 168 0.49 -18.07 -6.87
C GLY A 168 1.68 -18.87 -6.30
N SER A 169 1.53 -20.19 -6.24
CA SER A 169 2.58 -21.11 -5.78
C SER A 169 3.70 -21.32 -6.81
N SER A 170 3.44 -21.01 -8.08
CA SER A 170 4.41 -21.04 -9.18
C SER A 170 5.27 -19.77 -9.28
N GLY A 171 4.79 -18.60 -8.85
CA GLY A 171 5.54 -17.33 -8.86
C GLY A 171 6.78 -17.31 -7.95
N PHE A 172 6.96 -18.38 -7.18
CA PHE A 172 8.02 -18.58 -6.20
C PHE A 172 8.97 -19.74 -6.52
N GLN A 173 8.76 -20.44 -7.64
CA GLN A 173 9.62 -21.53 -8.06
C GLN A 173 10.93 -21.01 -8.67
N GLN A 174 12.02 -21.74 -8.43
CA GLN A 174 13.26 -21.51 -9.20
C GLN A 174 13.00 -21.80 -10.68
N PRO A 175 13.57 -21.00 -11.60
CA PRO A 175 13.25 -21.09 -13.01
C PRO A 175 13.60 -22.47 -13.60
N LYS A 176 12.66 -23.04 -14.34
CA LYS A 176 12.89 -24.17 -15.26
C LYS A 176 12.81 -23.66 -16.71
N GLY A 177 13.69 -22.73 -17.11
CA GLY A 177 13.77 -22.32 -18.53
C GLY A 177 14.18 -20.86 -18.79
N ILE A 178 13.78 -20.37 -19.98
CA ILE A 178 14.19 -19.10 -20.62
C ILE A 178 13.34 -17.89 -20.18
N GLU A 179 12.52 -18.03 -19.14
CA GLU A 179 11.77 -16.91 -18.59
C GLU A 179 12.73 -15.86 -17.98
N LYS A 180 12.31 -14.60 -17.95
CA LYS A 180 13.09 -13.52 -17.32
C LYS A 180 13.48 -13.93 -15.91
N VAL A 181 14.76 -14.19 -15.71
CA VAL A 181 15.29 -14.57 -14.40
C VAL A 181 15.12 -13.40 -13.45
N LEU A 182 14.13 -13.48 -12.55
CA LEU A 182 14.06 -12.58 -11.41
C LEU A 182 15.27 -12.86 -10.50
N PRO A 183 15.98 -11.83 -10.02
CA PRO A 183 17.04 -12.04 -9.05
C PRO A 183 16.50 -12.77 -7.81
N LEU A 184 17.26 -13.73 -7.27
CA LEU A 184 16.84 -14.51 -6.09
C LEU A 184 16.46 -13.63 -4.89
N GLU A 185 17.15 -12.50 -4.71
CA GLU A 185 16.83 -11.53 -3.66
C GLU A 185 15.43 -10.93 -3.84
N LEU A 186 15.04 -10.60 -5.07
CA LEU A 186 13.72 -10.07 -5.37
C LEU A 186 12.63 -11.13 -5.13
N ILE A 187 12.88 -12.38 -5.52
CA ILE A 187 11.95 -13.49 -5.22
C ILE A 187 11.73 -13.61 -3.71
N ARG A 188 12.80 -13.59 -2.91
CA ARG A 188 12.69 -13.65 -1.44
C ARG A 188 11.93 -12.46 -0.85
N VAL A 189 12.11 -11.26 -1.39
CA VAL A 189 11.35 -10.07 -0.96
C VAL A 189 9.88 -10.26 -1.26
N LEU A 190 9.51 -10.65 -2.50
CA LEU A 190 8.11 -10.88 -2.88
C LEU A 190 7.45 -11.99 -2.06
N GLN A 191 8.18 -13.08 -1.77
CA GLN A 191 7.73 -14.16 -0.89
C GLN A 191 7.38 -13.66 0.50
N ARG A 192 8.28 -12.87 1.12
CA ARG A 192 8.05 -12.30 2.44
C ARG A 192 6.84 -11.38 2.45
N ILE A 193 6.77 -10.44 1.51
CA ILE A 193 5.63 -9.52 1.36
C ILE A 193 4.31 -10.29 1.27
N THR A 194 4.26 -11.30 0.40
CA THR A 194 3.05 -12.12 0.20
C THR A 194 2.68 -12.87 1.48
N THR A 195 3.66 -13.54 2.10
CA THR A 195 3.44 -14.32 3.32
C THR A 195 2.93 -13.42 4.46
N ASP A 196 3.54 -12.25 4.64
CA ASP A 196 3.14 -11.30 5.67
C ASP A 196 1.72 -10.76 5.40
N CYS A 197 1.40 -10.47 4.14
CA CYS A 197 0.08 -10.00 3.73
C CYS A 197 -1.04 -11.00 4.02
N GLU A 198 -0.82 -12.28 3.68
CA GLU A 198 -1.81 -13.33 3.91
C GLU A 198 -1.91 -13.69 5.40
N SER A 199 -0.79 -13.73 6.14
CA SER A 199 -0.81 -13.93 7.61
C SER A 199 -1.66 -12.87 8.32
N VAL A 200 -1.55 -11.59 7.91
CA VAL A 200 -2.38 -10.52 8.45
C VAL A 200 -3.86 -10.71 8.09
N ALA A 201 -4.15 -11.18 6.87
CA ALA A 201 -5.52 -11.43 6.44
C ALA A 201 -6.16 -12.58 7.23
N ASP A 202 -5.43 -13.68 7.44
CA ASP A 202 -5.89 -14.84 8.20
C ASP A 202 -6.18 -14.47 9.66
N GLU A 203 -5.28 -13.76 10.32
CA GLU A 203 -5.47 -13.33 11.72
C GLU A 203 -6.70 -12.42 11.88
N LEU A 204 -6.95 -11.51 10.92
CA LEU A 204 -8.12 -10.64 10.96
C LEU A 204 -9.40 -11.39 10.59
N ALA A 205 -9.33 -12.38 9.70
CA ALA A 205 -10.44 -13.27 9.41
C ALA A 205 -10.82 -14.12 10.65
N GLU A 206 -9.85 -14.55 11.45
CA GLU A 206 -10.10 -15.22 12.73
C GLU A 206 -10.72 -14.25 13.76
N GLU A 207 -10.17 -13.03 13.89
CA GLU A 207 -10.67 -12.02 14.84
C GLU A 207 -12.11 -11.56 14.52
N TYR A 208 -12.45 -11.40 13.24
CA TYR A 208 -13.70 -10.78 12.80
C TYR A 208 -14.67 -11.72 12.05
N GLY A 209 -14.29 -12.97 11.79
CA GLY A 209 -15.00 -13.87 10.86
C GLY A 209 -16.42 -14.23 11.25
N SER A 210 -16.80 -14.05 12.52
CA SER A 210 -18.17 -14.28 13.01
C SER A 210 -19.07 -13.05 12.98
N GLU A 211 -18.55 -11.88 12.60
CA GLU A 211 -19.23 -10.60 12.76
C GLU A 211 -19.60 -9.90 11.45
N ASP A 212 -19.32 -10.48 10.28
CA ASP A 212 -19.51 -9.81 8.97
C ASP A 212 -18.88 -8.42 8.94
N THR A 213 -17.75 -8.25 9.62
CA THR A 213 -17.07 -6.97 9.79
C THR A 213 -15.90 -6.86 8.84
N TYR A 214 -15.18 -7.96 8.61
CA TYR A 214 -13.97 -7.96 7.79
C TYR A 214 -14.23 -8.54 6.40
N PHE A 215 -13.84 -7.78 5.37
CA PHE A 215 -13.97 -8.15 3.96
C PHE A 215 -12.61 -8.00 3.29
N ARG A 216 -12.06 -9.11 2.78
CA ARG A 216 -10.80 -9.14 2.04
C ARG A 216 -11.09 -9.40 0.57
N PHE A 217 -10.68 -8.47 -0.28
CA PHE A 217 -10.72 -8.64 -1.73
C PHE A 217 -9.30 -8.80 -2.25
N ASN A 218 -8.96 -9.97 -2.78
CA ASN A 218 -7.62 -10.26 -3.29
C ASN A 218 -7.70 -11.25 -4.46
N VAL A 219 -7.03 -10.93 -5.57
CA VAL A 219 -7.00 -11.81 -6.75
C VAL A 219 -6.05 -12.99 -6.46
N LEU A 220 -6.60 -14.17 -6.16
CA LEU A 220 -5.80 -15.33 -5.73
C LEU A 220 -5.07 -16.04 -6.88
N HIS A 221 -5.62 -15.96 -8.09
CA HIS A 221 -5.09 -16.60 -9.29
C HIS A 221 -5.06 -15.59 -10.44
N GLY A 222 -3.96 -15.57 -11.20
CA GLY A 222 -3.77 -14.68 -12.35
C GLY A 222 -2.77 -13.53 -12.16
N ALA A 223 -2.24 -13.33 -10.96
CA ALA A 223 -1.10 -12.45 -10.75
C ALA A 223 0.24 -13.21 -10.77
N GLU A 224 0.23 -14.50 -11.18
CA GLU A 224 1.42 -15.33 -11.15
C GLU A 224 2.51 -14.80 -12.08
N GLY A 225 3.74 -14.69 -11.55
CA GLY A 225 4.89 -14.27 -12.33
C GLY A 225 4.87 -12.81 -12.78
N VAL A 226 3.97 -11.96 -12.26
CA VAL A 226 4.01 -10.50 -12.46
C VAL A 226 4.89 -9.87 -11.38
N SER A 227 6.08 -9.39 -11.77
CA SER A 227 6.96 -8.65 -10.84
C SER A 227 6.50 -7.19 -10.68
N LEU A 228 6.91 -6.55 -9.58
CA LEU A 228 6.55 -5.16 -9.22
C LEU A 228 6.87 -4.12 -10.31
N ASP A 229 7.85 -4.39 -11.17
CA ASP A 229 8.27 -3.51 -12.25
C ASP A 229 7.71 -3.89 -13.64
N GLU A 230 6.85 -4.92 -13.74
CA GLU A 230 6.30 -5.40 -15.01
C GLU A 230 5.05 -4.64 -15.45
N TRP A 231 5.17 -3.32 -15.58
CA TRP A 231 4.07 -2.44 -16.01
C TRP A 231 3.44 -2.83 -17.35
N LYS A 232 4.18 -3.53 -18.22
CA LYS A 232 3.68 -4.01 -19.52
C LYS A 232 2.64 -5.13 -19.41
N LYS A 233 2.52 -5.78 -18.26
CA LYS A 233 1.51 -6.83 -18.00
C LYS A 233 0.20 -6.27 -17.43
N MET A 234 -0.02 -4.95 -17.49
CA MET A 234 -1.25 -4.33 -16.94
C MET A 234 -2.52 -4.92 -17.55
N SER A 235 -2.51 -5.25 -18.84
CA SER A 235 -3.64 -5.91 -19.50
C SER A 235 -3.98 -7.27 -18.91
N GLU A 236 -2.96 -8.05 -18.50
CA GLU A 236 -3.15 -9.33 -17.82
C GLU A 236 -3.76 -9.10 -16.42
N VAL A 237 -3.20 -8.16 -15.65
CA VAL A 237 -3.72 -7.77 -14.33
C VAL A 237 -5.18 -7.34 -14.41
N MET A 238 -5.55 -6.52 -15.41
CA MET A 238 -6.93 -6.09 -15.64
C MET A 238 -7.85 -7.25 -16.00
N ALA A 239 -7.41 -8.18 -16.85
CA ALA A 239 -8.19 -9.35 -17.24
C ALA A 239 -8.46 -10.28 -16.04
N HIS A 240 -7.45 -10.55 -15.23
CA HIS A 240 -7.58 -11.38 -14.03
C HIS A 240 -8.42 -10.71 -12.95
N THR A 241 -8.26 -9.40 -12.73
CA THR A 241 -9.13 -8.62 -11.83
C THR A 241 -10.58 -8.65 -12.31
N SER A 242 -10.81 -8.49 -13.61
CA SER A 242 -12.17 -8.56 -14.19
C SER A 242 -12.80 -9.95 -14.02
N SER A 243 -12.00 -11.02 -14.18
CA SER A 243 -12.46 -12.39 -13.94
C SER A 243 -12.82 -12.61 -12.47
N TYR A 244 -11.95 -12.17 -11.56
CA TYR A 244 -12.18 -12.22 -10.11
C TYR A 244 -13.47 -11.51 -9.71
N LEU A 245 -13.70 -10.28 -10.20
CA LEU A 245 -14.91 -9.50 -9.91
C LEU A 245 -16.20 -10.14 -10.46
N ARG A 246 -16.11 -11.00 -11.48
CA ARG A 246 -17.26 -11.76 -12.02
C ARG A 246 -17.51 -13.08 -11.28
N GLY A 247 -16.61 -13.50 -10.38
CA GLY A 247 -16.82 -14.67 -9.55
C GLY A 247 -18.09 -14.52 -8.70
N PRO A 248 -18.94 -15.56 -8.55
CA PRO A 248 -20.29 -15.41 -7.99
C PRO A 248 -20.34 -14.89 -6.55
N GLU A 249 -19.28 -15.10 -5.77
CA GLU A 249 -19.18 -14.65 -4.38
C GLU A 249 -18.79 -13.17 -4.27
N VAL A 250 -17.95 -12.66 -5.19
CA VAL A 250 -17.35 -11.32 -5.06
C VAL A 250 -18.39 -10.19 -5.14
N PRO A 251 -19.32 -10.16 -6.12
CA PRO A 251 -20.40 -9.17 -6.14
C PRO A 251 -21.27 -9.23 -4.89
N ARG A 252 -21.53 -10.42 -4.32
CA ARG A 252 -22.33 -10.56 -3.10
C ARG A 252 -21.62 -9.93 -1.90
N GLU A 253 -20.33 -10.17 -1.76
CA GLU A 253 -19.52 -9.52 -0.71
C GLU A 253 -19.46 -8.01 -0.89
N ILE A 254 -19.34 -7.51 -2.13
CA ILE A 254 -19.40 -6.08 -2.43
C ILE A 254 -20.76 -5.48 -2.04
N ASP A 255 -21.88 -6.14 -2.39
CA ASP A 255 -23.23 -5.68 -2.05
C ASP A 255 -23.44 -5.64 -0.53
N ARG A 256 -22.88 -6.61 0.21
CA ARG A 256 -22.87 -6.61 1.68
C ARG A 256 -22.11 -5.40 2.22
N VAL A 257 -20.89 -5.16 1.73
CA VAL A 257 -20.09 -3.98 2.11
C VAL A 257 -20.85 -2.68 1.84
N VAL A 258 -21.44 -2.53 0.66
CA VAL A 258 -22.25 -1.35 0.30
C VAL A 258 -23.43 -1.18 1.25
N THR A 259 -24.16 -2.27 1.51
CA THR A 259 -25.29 -2.27 2.45
C THR A 259 -24.85 -1.77 3.82
N TYR A 260 -23.73 -2.26 4.33
CA TYR A 260 -23.24 -1.87 5.64
C TYR A 260 -22.72 -0.43 5.69
N LEU A 261 -22.04 0.04 4.64
CA LEU A 261 -21.59 1.44 4.56
C LEU A 261 -22.74 2.44 4.41
N CYS A 262 -23.83 2.04 3.73
CA CYS A 262 -25.02 2.87 3.56
C CYS A 262 -26.02 2.76 4.72
N SER A 263 -25.94 1.71 5.53
CA SER A 263 -26.83 1.54 6.67
C SER A 263 -26.59 2.62 7.74
N SER A 264 -27.65 3.35 8.10
CA SER A 264 -27.58 4.45 9.07
C SER A 264 -27.71 3.98 10.52
N LEU A 265 -27.90 2.68 10.75
CA LEU A 265 -28.18 2.10 12.06
C LEU A 265 -26.94 1.43 12.65
N PRO A 266 -26.60 1.69 13.92
CA PRO A 266 -25.59 0.92 14.63
C PRO A 266 -25.98 -0.56 14.64
N ARG A 267 -25.05 -1.46 14.30
CA ARG A 267 -25.29 -2.90 14.46
C ARG A 267 -25.48 -3.21 15.95
N THR A 268 -26.70 -3.55 16.34
CA THR A 268 -27.01 -4.16 17.63
C THR A 268 -26.82 -5.67 17.50
N LYS A 269 -25.88 -6.25 18.27
CA LYS A 269 -25.96 -7.65 18.69
C LYS A 269 -26.59 -7.68 20.06
#